data_AF-A0A8J3BK66-F1
#
_entry.id   AF-A0A8J3BK66-F1
#
_cell.length_a   1.000
_cell.length_b   1.000
_cell.length_c   1.000
_cell.angle_alpha   90.00
_cell.angle_beta   90.00
_cell.angle_gamma   90.00
#
_symmetry.space_group_name_H-M   'P 1'
#
loop_
_entity.id
_entity.type
_entity.pdbx_description
1 polymer ?
#
loop_
_entity_poly.entity_id
_entity_poly.type
_entity_poly.pdbx_seq_one_letter_code
_entity_poly.pdbx_strand_id
1 'polypeptide(L)'
;MNTSPSSVARARRELGARLRRIRKDAGLTGRALGLLTAQHLTRISRIENGIQFPTRQQIVDWCTACGAADRIEDLTTIAANIEFSYQEWQTEARAGLRRLGGHRVNNLFRDTVHFRIHEVAIVPGLFQTEAYTRRMLDFWHRFLDDVPPDIEETLAVKQQRISWAMRPRNRIIAILNQQALEPGGAASRSTSSSSRTASRRT
;
A
#
# COMPACT_ATOMS: atom_id res chain seq x y z
N MET A 1 22.69 5.28 3.43
CA MET A 1 22.32 5.10 2.01
C MET A 1 21.07 5.90 1.74
N ASN A 2 20.76 6.29 0.49
CA ASN A 2 19.56 7.09 0.23
C ASN A 2 18.35 6.14 0.14
N THR A 3 17.62 5.95 1.25
CA THR A 3 16.58 4.92 1.42
C THR A 3 15.17 5.43 1.06
N SER A 4 15.07 6.22 -0.01
CA SER A 4 13.78 6.77 -0.49
C SER A 4 12.94 5.74 -1.29
N PRO A 5 11.62 5.92 -1.44
CA PRO A 5 10.80 4.98 -2.21
C PRO A 5 11.21 4.93 -3.69
N SER A 6 11.63 6.07 -4.26
CA SER A 6 12.11 6.16 -5.64
C SER A 6 13.45 5.46 -5.83
N SER A 7 14.34 5.49 -4.83
CA SER A 7 15.64 4.79 -4.89
C SER A 7 15.48 3.28 -4.74
N VAL A 8 14.59 2.79 -3.86
CA VAL A 8 14.29 1.35 -3.75
C VAL A 8 13.65 0.82 -5.04
N ALA A 9 12.66 1.54 -5.60
CA ALA A 9 12.04 1.15 -6.86
C ALA A 9 13.06 1.14 -8.03
N ARG A 10 14.01 2.08 -8.05
CA ARG A 10 15.11 2.08 -9.01
C ARG A 10 16.02 0.85 -8.83
N ALA A 11 16.42 0.54 -7.60
CA ALA A 11 17.27 -0.61 -7.31
C ALA A 11 16.61 -1.94 -7.71
N ARG A 12 15.31 -2.10 -7.50
CA ARG A 12 14.54 -3.28 -7.98
C ARG A 12 14.59 -3.41 -9.51
N ARG A 13 14.42 -2.30 -10.24
CA ARG A 13 14.53 -2.29 -11.71
C ARG A 13 15.94 -2.62 -12.18
N GLU A 14 16.96 -2.12 -11.49
CA GLU A 14 18.36 -2.43 -11.82
C GLU A 14 18.68 -3.92 -11.59
N LEU A 15 18.21 -4.53 -10.50
CA LEU A 15 18.35 -5.97 -10.27
C LEU A 15 17.65 -6.78 -11.36
N GLY A 16 16.40 -6.42 -11.72
CA GLY A 16 15.67 -7.05 -12.82
C GLY A 16 16.39 -6.94 -14.16
N ALA A 17 16.97 -5.77 -14.45
CA ALA A 17 17.77 -5.55 -15.65
C ALA A 17 19.06 -6.40 -15.68
N ARG A 18 19.71 -6.62 -14.54
CA ARG A 18 20.87 -7.52 -14.43
C ARG A 18 20.47 -8.96 -14.71
N LEU A 19 19.39 -9.47 -14.11
CA LEU A 19 18.87 -10.81 -14.37
C LEU A 19 18.47 -11.01 -15.84
N ARG A 20 17.87 -9.98 -16.45
CA ARG A 20 17.56 -9.96 -17.89
C ARG A 20 18.81 -10.07 -18.76
N ARG A 21 19.90 -9.40 -18.38
CA ARG A 21 21.17 -9.44 -19.10
C ARG A 21 21.77 -10.85 -19.03
N ILE A 22 21.84 -11.43 -17.83
CA ILE A 22 22.32 -12.82 -17.62
C ILE A 22 21.55 -13.81 -18.51
N ARG A 23 20.22 -13.70 -18.57
CA ARG A 23 19.42 -14.56 -19.44
C ARG A 23 19.78 -14.39 -20.92
N LYS A 24 19.94 -13.14 -21.37
CA LYS A 24 20.28 -12.84 -22.76
C LYS A 24 21.68 -13.33 -23.13
N ASP A 25 22.65 -13.18 -22.24
CA ASP A 25 24.03 -13.63 -22.44
C ASP A 25 24.10 -15.15 -22.54
N ALA A 26 23.22 -15.87 -21.84
CA ALA A 26 23.01 -17.31 -21.98
C ALA A 26 22.23 -17.74 -23.25
N GLY A 27 21.82 -16.79 -24.10
CA GLY A 27 21.05 -17.07 -25.32
C GLY A 27 19.61 -17.54 -25.09
N LEU A 28 19.09 -17.44 -23.86
CA LEU A 28 17.78 -17.96 -23.51
C LEU A 28 16.66 -16.95 -23.79
N THR A 29 15.55 -17.42 -24.38
CA THR A 29 14.31 -16.64 -24.40
C THR A 29 13.65 -16.65 -23.02
N GLY A 30 12.78 -15.67 -22.74
CA GLY A 30 12.03 -15.66 -21.47
C GLY A 30 11.16 -16.92 -21.29
N ARG A 31 10.67 -17.50 -22.39
CA ARG A 31 9.89 -18.76 -22.37
C ARG A 31 10.78 -19.96 -22.07
N ALA A 32 11.97 -20.02 -22.69
CA ALA A 32 12.95 -21.09 -22.44
C ALA A 32 13.40 -21.09 -20.97
N LEU A 33 13.72 -19.91 -20.42
CA LEU A 33 14.07 -19.79 -19.01
C LEU A 33 12.91 -20.25 -18.11
N GLY A 34 11.69 -19.80 -18.40
CA GLY A 34 10.50 -20.22 -17.65
C GLY A 34 10.32 -21.74 -17.61
N LEU A 35 10.59 -22.45 -18.72
CA LEU A 35 10.56 -23.92 -18.74
C LEU A 35 11.65 -24.53 -17.86
N LEU A 36 12.89 -24.02 -17.92
CA LEU A 36 14.01 -24.53 -17.13
C LEU A 36 13.83 -24.32 -15.62
N THR A 37 13.18 -23.22 -15.23
CA THR A 37 12.98 -22.86 -13.82
C THR A 37 11.58 -23.17 -13.31
N ALA A 38 10.75 -23.91 -14.07
CA ALA A 38 9.34 -24.18 -13.77
C ALA A 38 8.52 -22.90 -13.42
N GLN A 39 8.77 -21.81 -14.13
CA GLN A 39 8.14 -20.50 -13.93
C GLN A 39 7.37 -20.04 -15.17
N HIS A 40 6.22 -19.41 -14.95
CA HIS A 40 5.46 -18.80 -16.05
C HIS A 40 6.19 -17.59 -16.65
N LEU A 41 6.11 -17.43 -17.98
CA LEU A 41 6.68 -16.30 -18.73
C LEU A 41 6.30 -14.92 -18.15
N THR A 42 5.06 -14.79 -17.69
CA THR A 42 4.56 -13.54 -17.09
C THR A 42 5.33 -13.16 -15.82
N ARG A 43 5.77 -14.16 -15.02
CA ARG A 43 6.58 -13.94 -13.83
C ARG A 43 8.01 -13.54 -14.20
N ILE A 44 8.61 -14.22 -15.18
CA ILE A 44 9.93 -13.84 -15.74
C ILE A 44 9.92 -12.37 -16.16
N SER A 45 8.93 -11.96 -16.95
CA SER A 45 8.80 -10.57 -17.41
C SER A 45 8.62 -9.56 -16.26
N ARG A 46 7.80 -9.89 -15.24
CA ARG A 46 7.62 -9.01 -14.08
C ARG A 46 8.89 -8.84 -13.26
N ILE A 47 9.68 -9.90 -13.11
CA ILE A 47 10.98 -9.84 -12.42
C ILE A 47 11.97 -8.98 -13.21
N GLU A 48 12.09 -9.19 -14.52
CA GLU A 48 13.00 -8.42 -15.37
C GLU A 48 12.71 -6.91 -15.38
N ASN A 49 11.43 -6.54 -15.25
CA ASN A 49 10.99 -5.14 -15.21
C ASN A 49 10.96 -4.56 -13.79
N GLY A 50 11.39 -5.32 -12.77
CA GLY A 50 11.39 -4.89 -11.37
C GLY A 50 9.98 -4.68 -10.77
N ILE A 51 8.95 -5.22 -11.42
CA ILE A 51 7.55 -5.17 -10.95
C ILE A 51 7.36 -6.18 -9.82
N GLN A 52 7.87 -7.40 -10.01
CA GLN A 52 7.87 -8.45 -9.00
C GLN A 52 9.30 -8.64 -8.48
N PHE A 53 9.48 -8.66 -7.16
CA PHE A 53 10.79 -8.92 -6.57
C PHE A 53 11.07 -10.43 -6.55
N PRO A 54 12.27 -10.88 -6.98
CA PRO A 54 12.60 -12.30 -7.01
C PRO A 54 12.93 -12.82 -5.61
N THR A 55 12.57 -14.07 -5.31
CA THR A 55 13.03 -14.74 -4.09
C THR A 55 14.49 -15.18 -4.24
N ARG A 56 15.17 -15.46 -3.12
CA ARG A 56 16.53 -16.01 -3.14
C ARG A 56 16.63 -17.27 -4.01
N GLN A 57 15.69 -18.21 -3.85
CA GLN A 57 15.66 -19.44 -4.65
C GLN A 57 15.47 -19.14 -6.14
N GLN A 58 14.62 -18.16 -6.49
CA GLN A 58 14.44 -17.76 -7.88
C GLN A 58 15.71 -17.21 -8.50
N ILE A 59 16.52 -16.45 -7.74
CA ILE A 59 17.83 -15.97 -8.21
C ILE A 59 18.79 -17.14 -8.45
N VAL A 60 18.81 -18.12 -7.55
CA VAL A 60 19.62 -19.35 -7.68
C VAL A 60 19.22 -20.14 -8.94
N ASP A 61 17.92 -20.43 -9.10
CA ASP A 61 17.41 -21.19 -10.25
C ASP A 61 17.70 -20.47 -11.57
N TRP A 62 17.55 -19.14 -11.58
CA TRP A 62 17.82 -18.29 -12.74
C TRP A 62 19.28 -18.34 -13.15
N CYS A 63 20.20 -18.14 -12.20
CA CYS A 63 21.63 -18.13 -12.47
C CYS A 63 22.11 -19.53 -12.89
N THR A 64 21.59 -20.58 -12.25
CA THR A 64 21.91 -21.97 -12.59
C THR A 64 21.46 -22.30 -14.01
N ALA A 65 20.22 -21.97 -14.37
CA ALA A 65 19.68 -22.19 -15.71
C ALA A 65 20.42 -21.41 -16.80
N CYS A 66 21.01 -20.25 -16.45
CA CYS A 66 21.78 -19.42 -17.36
C CYS A 66 23.30 -19.72 -17.35
N GLY A 67 23.77 -20.70 -16.56
CA GLY A 67 25.20 -21.00 -16.45
C GLY A 67 26.04 -19.93 -15.74
N ALA A 68 25.41 -19.06 -14.94
CA ALA A 68 26.03 -17.94 -14.24
C ALA A 68 26.10 -18.16 -12.72
N ALA A 69 26.46 -19.38 -12.29
CA ALA A 69 26.46 -19.77 -10.88
C ALA A 69 27.41 -18.90 -10.01
N ASP A 70 28.48 -18.39 -10.62
CA ASP A 70 29.44 -17.45 -10.00
C ASP A 70 28.79 -16.12 -9.58
N ARG A 71 27.63 -15.77 -10.13
CA ARG A 71 26.90 -14.53 -9.82
C ARG A 71 25.86 -14.67 -8.71
N ILE A 72 25.61 -15.89 -8.23
CA ILE A 72 24.53 -16.17 -7.26
C ILE A 72 24.76 -15.38 -5.95
N GLU A 73 25.97 -15.43 -5.40
CA GLU A 73 26.27 -14.78 -4.12
C GLU A 73 26.12 -13.26 -4.21
N ASP A 74 26.66 -12.64 -5.24
CA ASP A 74 26.54 -11.19 -5.48
C ASP A 74 25.07 -10.77 -5.64
N LEU A 75 24.30 -11.47 -6.50
CA LEU A 75 22.91 -11.10 -6.76
C LEU A 75 21.99 -11.34 -5.57
N THR A 76 22.22 -12.39 -4.80
CA THR A 76 21.46 -12.64 -3.56
C THR A 76 21.80 -11.63 -2.48
N THR A 77 23.06 -11.19 -2.39
CA THR A 77 23.50 -10.10 -1.49
C THR A 77 22.87 -8.77 -1.89
N ILE A 78 22.87 -8.45 -3.18
CA ILE A 78 22.19 -7.25 -3.71
C ILE A 78 20.69 -7.30 -3.39
N ALA A 79 20.04 -8.44 -3.60
CA ALA A 79 18.62 -8.60 -3.30
C ALA A 79 18.34 -8.37 -1.80
N ALA A 80 19.14 -8.95 -0.91
CA ALA A 80 19.03 -8.75 0.53
C ALA A 80 19.22 -7.29 0.93
N ASN A 81 20.20 -6.59 0.35
CA ASN A 81 20.42 -5.16 0.62
C ASN A 81 19.25 -4.28 0.17
N ILE A 82 18.59 -4.63 -0.94
CA ILE A 82 17.39 -3.94 -1.43
C ILE A 82 16.21 -4.19 -0.48
N GLU A 83 16.03 -5.41 0.00
CA GLU A 83 14.99 -5.74 1.00
C GLU A 83 15.22 -5.01 2.32
N PHE A 84 16.47 -4.99 2.81
CA PHE A 84 16.85 -4.24 4.00
C PHE A 84 16.56 -2.75 3.84
N SER A 85 16.97 -2.15 2.71
CA SER A 85 16.68 -0.75 2.39
C SER A 85 15.16 -0.50 2.33
N TYR A 86 14.38 -1.43 1.78
CA TYR A 86 12.92 -1.30 1.75
C TYR A 86 12.31 -1.32 3.17
N GLN A 87 12.78 -2.22 4.04
CA GLN A 87 12.32 -2.31 5.42
C GLN A 87 12.73 -1.08 6.25
N GLU A 88 13.96 -0.59 6.06
CA GLU A 88 14.45 0.64 6.68
C GLU A 88 13.60 1.83 6.24
N TRP A 89 13.36 1.98 4.93
CA TRP A 89 12.46 3.01 4.40
C TRP A 89 11.06 2.91 5.00
N GLN A 90 10.45 1.72 5.05
CA GLN A 90 9.13 1.54 5.64
C GLN A 90 9.11 1.94 7.12
N THR A 91 10.19 1.65 7.84
CA THR A 91 10.34 2.00 9.26
C THR A 91 10.49 3.51 9.43
N GLU A 92 11.33 4.15 8.62
CA GLU A 92 11.50 5.61 8.62
C GLU A 92 10.25 6.35 8.15
N ALA A 93 9.53 5.83 7.15
CA ALA A 93 8.27 6.38 6.67
C ALA A 93 7.19 6.27 7.75
N ARG A 94 7.07 5.12 8.43
CA ARG A 94 6.17 4.95 9.59
C ARG A 94 6.53 5.90 10.73
N ALA A 95 7.81 6.00 11.08
CA ALA A 95 8.29 6.93 12.10
C ALA A 95 8.07 8.39 11.69
N GLY A 96 8.24 8.72 10.40
CA GLY A 96 7.96 10.02 9.81
C GLY A 96 6.48 10.38 9.83
N LEU A 97 5.59 9.44 9.51
CA LEU A 97 4.13 9.58 9.63
C LEU A 97 3.71 9.77 11.09
N ARG A 98 4.30 9.02 12.04
CA ARG A 98 4.09 9.20 13.48
C ARG A 98 4.59 10.58 13.97
N ARG A 99 5.77 11.03 13.53
CA ARG A 99 6.37 12.34 13.88
C ARG A 99 5.63 13.53 13.25
N LEU A 100 5.23 13.42 11.98
CA LEU A 100 4.42 14.42 11.29
C LEU A 100 3.01 14.49 11.90
N GLY A 101 2.46 13.35 12.30
CA GLY A 101 1.15 13.20 12.91
C GLY A 101 1.02 13.67 14.35
N GLY A 102 2.03 14.25 14.98
CA GLY A 102 1.93 14.76 16.35
C GLY A 102 1.68 16.27 16.40
N HIS A 103 2.69 17.00 16.87
CA HIS A 103 2.58 18.41 17.21
C HIS A 103 2.38 19.34 16.01
N ARG A 104 3.08 19.11 14.90
CA ARG A 104 3.02 20.00 13.73
C ARG A 104 1.67 19.95 13.03
N VAL A 105 1.12 18.75 12.80
CA VAL A 105 -0.23 18.60 12.25
C VAL A 105 -1.28 19.09 13.26
N ASN A 106 -1.09 18.87 14.56
CA ASN A 106 -2.02 19.41 15.57
C ASN A 106 -2.07 20.94 15.56
N ASN A 107 -0.94 21.63 15.42
CA ASN A 107 -0.92 23.08 15.29
C ASN A 107 -1.61 23.55 14.00
N LEU A 108 -1.38 22.85 12.88
CA LEU A 108 -2.11 23.15 11.63
C LEU A 108 -3.63 23.01 11.81
N PHE A 109 -4.12 21.93 12.43
CA PHE A 109 -5.56 21.78 12.69
C PHE A 109 -6.09 22.85 13.65
N ARG A 110 -5.31 23.26 14.66
CA ARG A 110 -5.68 24.30 15.62
C ARG A 110 -5.85 25.67 14.98
N ASP A 111 -4.93 26.01 14.06
CA ASP A 111 -4.78 27.36 13.50
C ASP A 111 -5.54 27.52 12.17
N THR A 112 -5.87 26.43 11.49
CA THR A 112 -6.63 26.45 10.24
C THR A 112 -8.08 26.89 10.47
N VAL A 113 -8.52 27.88 9.69
CA VAL A 113 -9.91 28.37 9.66
C VAL A 113 -10.65 27.99 8.38
N HIS A 114 -9.96 27.52 7.34
CA HIS A 114 -10.56 27.09 6.08
C HIS A 114 -10.04 25.70 5.70
N PHE A 115 -10.89 24.69 5.84
CA PHE A 115 -10.61 23.32 5.46
C PHE A 115 -11.19 23.07 4.07
N ARG A 116 -10.34 22.62 3.14
CA ARG A 116 -10.74 22.13 1.82
C ARG A 116 -10.26 20.69 1.72
N ILE A 117 -11.20 19.76 1.64
CA ILE A 117 -10.91 18.34 1.79
C ILE A 117 -11.45 17.60 0.58
N HIS A 118 -10.63 16.74 0.00
CA HIS A 118 -11.02 15.84 -1.07
C HIS A 118 -10.40 14.48 -0.76
N GLU A 119 -11.27 13.49 -0.59
CA GLU A 119 -10.87 12.10 -0.35
C GLU A 119 -11.52 11.23 -1.41
N VAL A 120 -10.71 10.37 -2.02
CA VAL A 120 -11.12 9.65 -3.25
C VAL A 120 -12.04 8.48 -2.93
N ALA A 121 -11.74 7.73 -1.87
CA ALA A 121 -12.37 6.42 -1.62
C ALA A 121 -12.80 6.21 -0.16
N ILE A 122 -12.52 7.16 0.73
CA ILE A 122 -12.84 7.06 2.15
C ILE A 122 -13.56 8.32 2.62
N VAL A 123 -14.34 8.18 3.70
CA VAL A 123 -14.94 9.33 4.37
C VAL A 123 -13.81 10.16 4.97
N PRO A 124 -13.77 11.50 4.77
CA PRO A 124 -12.74 12.33 5.37
C PRO A 124 -12.67 12.21 6.88
N GLY A 125 -11.44 12.21 7.41
CA GLY A 125 -11.17 11.98 8.83
C GLY A 125 -11.99 12.82 9.79
N LEU A 126 -12.35 14.06 9.39
CA LEU A 126 -13.19 14.97 10.16
C LEU A 126 -14.63 14.50 10.38
N PHE A 127 -15.15 13.64 9.49
CA PHE A 127 -16.53 13.14 9.51
C PHE A 127 -16.63 11.66 9.87
N GLN A 128 -15.50 10.99 10.05
CA GLN A 128 -15.48 9.59 10.46
C GLN A 128 -15.86 9.45 11.93
N THR A 129 -16.77 8.53 12.22
CA THR A 129 -17.10 8.11 13.59
C THR A 129 -15.94 7.33 14.22
N GLU A 130 -16.00 7.15 15.54
CA GLU A 130 -15.09 6.29 16.28
C GLU A 130 -15.12 4.85 15.73
N ALA A 131 -16.32 4.29 15.52
CA ALA A 131 -16.51 2.96 14.94
C ALA A 131 -15.92 2.84 13.53
N TYR A 132 -16.08 3.86 12.68
CA TYR A 132 -15.45 3.90 11.34
C TYR A 132 -13.93 3.91 11.46
N THR A 133 -13.40 4.73 12.36
CA THR A 133 -11.96 4.88 12.56
C THR A 133 -11.35 3.55 13.03
N ARG A 134 -11.96 2.87 14.01
CA ARG A 134 -11.52 1.54 14.46
C ARG A 134 -11.49 0.52 13.32
N ARG A 135 -12.58 0.43 12.53
CA ARG A 135 -12.62 -0.49 11.37
C ARG A 135 -11.55 -0.18 10.33
N MET A 136 -11.29 1.10 10.07
CA MET A 136 -10.25 1.53 9.12
C MET A 136 -8.85 1.19 9.64
N LEU A 137 -8.59 1.44 10.93
CA LEU A 137 -7.35 1.04 11.58
C LEU A 137 -7.14 -0.47 11.47
N ASP A 138 -8.12 -1.28 11.89
CA ASP A 138 -8.07 -2.75 11.78
C ASP A 138 -7.79 -3.25 10.36
N PHE A 139 -8.44 -2.63 9.36
CA PHE A 139 -8.18 -2.94 7.95
C PHE A 139 -6.73 -2.67 7.56
N TRP A 140 -6.20 -1.49 7.90
CA TRP A 140 -4.82 -1.13 7.57
C TRP A 140 -3.80 -1.98 8.34
N HIS A 141 -4.07 -2.37 9.58
CA HIS A 141 -3.21 -3.31 10.32
C HIS A 141 -3.08 -4.64 9.60
N ARG A 142 -4.22 -5.23 9.20
CA ARG A 142 -4.22 -6.51 8.46
C ARG A 142 -3.56 -6.38 7.09
N PHE A 143 -3.70 -5.24 6.44
CA PHE A 143 -3.16 -5.03 5.09
C PHE A 143 -1.66 -4.72 5.10
N LEU A 144 -1.19 -3.93 6.07
CA LEU A 144 0.20 -3.48 6.17
C LEU A 144 1.08 -4.37 7.05
N ASP A 145 0.48 -5.36 7.72
CA ASP A 145 1.15 -6.26 8.67
C ASP A 145 1.99 -5.48 9.70
N ASP A 146 1.38 -4.42 10.25
CA ASP A 146 2.04 -3.45 11.14
C ASP A 146 1.55 -3.58 12.59
N VAL A 147 2.39 -3.13 13.53
CA VAL A 147 2.04 -3.06 14.94
C VAL A 147 0.91 -2.06 15.12
N PRO A 148 -0.21 -2.45 15.77
CA PRO A 148 -1.30 -1.54 16.05
C PRO A 148 -0.78 -0.32 16.82
N PRO A 149 -1.00 0.93 16.35
CA PRO A 149 -0.88 2.07 17.23
C PRO A 149 -1.89 1.87 18.36
N ASP A 150 -1.63 2.51 19.50
CA ASP A 150 -2.64 2.60 20.53
C ASP A 150 -3.90 3.22 19.91
N ILE A 151 -4.95 2.39 19.80
CA ILE A 151 -6.20 2.75 19.15
C ILE A 151 -6.83 3.91 19.93
N GLU A 152 -6.74 3.88 21.25
CA GLU A 152 -7.33 4.90 22.11
C GLU A 152 -6.54 6.20 22.02
N GLU A 153 -5.20 6.17 21.96
CA GLU A 153 -4.38 7.35 21.69
C GLU A 153 -4.72 7.96 20.32
N THR A 154 -4.86 7.11 19.29
CA THR A 154 -5.19 7.54 17.92
C THR A 154 -6.58 8.19 17.86
N LEU A 155 -7.56 7.60 18.54
CA LEU A 155 -8.91 8.14 18.64
C LEU A 155 -8.91 9.49 19.40
N ALA A 156 -8.17 9.59 20.50
CA ALA A 156 -8.06 10.82 21.28
C ALA A 156 -7.47 11.98 20.46
N VAL A 157 -6.36 11.74 19.75
CA VAL A 157 -5.76 12.75 18.85
C VAL A 157 -6.72 13.16 17.75
N LYS A 158 -7.46 12.21 17.17
CA LYS A 158 -8.42 12.49 16.11
C LYS A 158 -9.63 13.27 16.61
N GLN A 159 -10.14 12.93 17.79
CA GLN A 159 -11.22 13.67 18.43
C GLN A 159 -10.80 15.10 18.78
N GLN A 160 -9.57 15.28 19.25
CA GLN A 160 -9.00 16.61 19.49
C GLN A 160 -8.97 17.44 18.20
N ARG A 161 -8.51 16.86 17.08
CA ARG A 161 -8.50 17.54 15.77
C ARG A 161 -9.89 17.91 15.27
N ILE A 162 -10.87 17.00 15.42
CA ILE A 162 -12.26 17.26 15.07
C ILE A 162 -12.79 18.44 15.90
N SER A 163 -12.50 18.49 17.21
CA SER A 163 -12.95 19.60 18.06
C SER A 163 -12.37 20.95 17.62
N TRP A 164 -11.11 20.98 17.16
CA TRP A 164 -10.52 22.20 16.60
C TRP A 164 -11.12 22.60 15.26
N ALA A 165 -11.38 21.63 14.39
CA ALA A 165 -11.92 21.86 13.06
C ALA A 165 -13.40 22.28 13.09
N MET A 166 -14.20 21.75 14.02
CA MET A 166 -15.64 22.01 14.15
C MET A 166 -15.98 23.31 14.92
N ARG A 167 -14.99 24.17 15.20
CA ARG A 167 -15.24 25.48 15.82
C ARG A 167 -16.12 26.35 14.91
N PRO A 168 -17.06 27.15 15.45
CA PRO A 168 -17.98 27.96 14.65
C PRO A 168 -17.32 28.92 13.65
N ARG A 169 -16.09 29.37 13.95
CA ARG A 169 -15.31 30.28 13.10
C ARG A 169 -14.75 29.61 11.83
N ASN A 170 -14.74 28.28 11.78
CA ASN A 170 -14.09 27.53 10.72
C ASN A 170 -15.07 27.23 9.59
N ARG A 171 -14.57 27.26 8.35
CA ARG A 171 -15.30 26.84 7.16
C ARG A 171 -14.73 25.52 6.65
N ILE A 172 -15.60 24.55 6.40
CA ILE A 172 -15.22 23.23 5.90
C ILE A 172 -15.93 22.99 4.58
N ILE A 173 -15.16 22.78 3.52
CA ILE A 173 -15.64 22.34 2.21
C ILE A 173 -15.06 20.95 1.98
N ALA A 174 -15.93 19.97 1.76
CA ALA A 174 -15.53 18.60 1.48
C ALA A 174 -16.16 18.12 0.18
N ILE A 175 -15.34 17.54 -0.69
CA ILE A 175 -15.79 16.86 -1.91
C ILE A 175 -15.72 15.36 -1.63
N LEU A 176 -16.87 14.70 -1.71
CA LEU A 176 -17.01 13.26 -1.49
C LEU A 176 -17.33 12.57 -2.81
N ASN A 177 -16.56 11.53 -3.13
CA ASN A 177 -16.91 10.64 -4.23
C ASN A 177 -17.86 9.54 -3.74
N GLN A 178 -18.67 9.00 -4.65
CA GLN A 178 -19.58 7.89 -4.36
C GLN A 178 -18.88 6.70 -3.70
N GLN A 179 -17.63 6.43 -4.08
CA GLN A 179 -16.80 5.35 -3.52
C GLN A 179 -16.61 5.46 -1.99
N ALA A 180 -16.63 6.68 -1.42
CA ALA A 180 -16.53 6.88 0.02
C ALA A 180 -17.80 6.46 0.78
N LEU A 181 -18.95 6.43 0.08
CA LEU A 181 -20.26 6.05 0.65
C LEU A 181 -20.60 4.58 0.40
N GLU A 182 -20.03 4.00 -0.66
CA GLU A 182 -20.20 2.59 -1.03
C GLU A 182 -18.81 1.89 -1.11
N PRO A 183 -18.16 1.56 0.02
CA PRO A 183 -16.80 0.99 0.03
C PRO A 183 -16.67 -0.41 -0.62
N GLY A 184 -17.78 -0.97 -1.12
CA GLY A 184 -17.80 -2.14 -1.98
C GLY A 184 -18.72 -1.82 -3.15
N GLY A 185 -18.17 -1.32 -4.26
CA GLY A 185 -18.96 -0.78 -5.37
C GLY A 185 -20.04 -1.75 -5.86
N ALA A 186 -21.24 -1.22 -6.12
CA ALA A 186 -22.41 -1.79 -6.85
C ALA A 186 -22.90 -3.23 -6.56
N ALA A 187 -22.14 -4.09 -5.87
CA ALA A 187 -22.40 -5.52 -5.72
C ALA A 187 -23.21 -5.89 -4.48
N SER A 188 -23.55 -4.93 -3.61
CA SER A 188 -24.35 -5.17 -2.39
C SER A 188 -25.84 -4.83 -2.54
N ARG A 189 -26.31 -4.41 -3.73
CA ARG A 189 -27.75 -4.27 -3.99
C ARG A 189 -28.36 -5.62 -4.38
N SER A 190 -28.29 -6.61 -3.48
CA SER A 190 -29.27 -7.69 -3.51
C SER A 190 -30.58 -7.12 -2.97
N THR A 191 -31.51 -6.91 -3.90
CA THR A 191 -32.88 -6.49 -3.67
C THR A 191 -33.57 -7.38 -2.64
N SER A 192 -33.82 -6.88 -1.44
CA SER A 192 -34.90 -7.40 -0.61
C SER A 192 -36.23 -6.89 -1.18
N SER A 193 -36.78 -7.57 -2.18
CA SER A 193 -38.17 -7.36 -2.57
C SER A 193 -39.07 -7.93 -1.46
N SER A 194 -39.42 -7.10 -0.47
CA SER A 194 -40.56 -7.41 0.40
C SER A 194 -41.83 -7.31 -0.43
N SER A 195 -42.37 -8.47 -0.80
CA SER A 195 -43.73 -8.64 -1.30
C SER A 195 -44.72 -8.12 -0.25
N ARG A 196 -45.21 -6.89 -0.44
CA ARG A 196 -46.42 -6.40 0.22
C ARG A 196 -47.62 -6.99 -0.51
N THR A 197 -48.13 -8.11 -0.02
CA THR A 197 -49.45 -8.60 -0.41
C THR A 197 -50.50 -7.71 0.26
N ALA A 198 -51.22 -6.94 -0.55
CA ALA A 198 -52.31 -6.09 -0.10
C ALA A 198 -53.48 -6.97 0.39
N SER A 199 -53.83 -6.85 1.67
CA SER A 199 -55.10 -7.33 2.20
C SER A 199 -56.19 -6.35 1.80
N ARG A 200 -57.14 -6.80 0.96
CA ARG A 200 -58.30 -6.04 0.51
C ARG A 200 -59.46 -6.34 1.47
N ARG A 201 -59.98 -5.28 2.07
CA ARG A 201 -61.21 -5.26 2.88
C ARG A 201 -62.40 -5.86 2.13
N THR A 202 -63.23 -6.57 2.87
CA THR A 202 -64.70 -6.47 2.84
C THR A 202 -65.16 -6.32 4.28
#